data_AF-A0A026W0B7-F1
#
_entry.id   AF-A0A026W0B7-F1
#
_cell.length_a   1.000
_cell.length_b   1.000
_cell.length_c   1.000
_cell.angle_alpha   90.00
_cell.angle_beta   90.00
_cell.angle_gamma   90.00
#
_symmetry.space_group_name_H-M   'P 1'
#
loop_
_entity.id
_entity.type
_entity.pdbx_description
1 polymer ?
#
loop_
_entity_poly.entity_id
_entity_poly.type
_entity_poly.pdbx_seq_one_letter_code
_entity_poly.pdbx_strand_id
1 'polypeptide(L)'
;MRDLIPEQCEELRDGARCHVCGKPFAAGDTRVRDHCHLTGRYRGPAHSTCNLNYKDSHVIPMIFHNFSGCDAHFIIEDVANVFEGSVELLPLTKERYIAFTKNVANTADRYGARACVKLRFINSYKFLSASLDKVASYLDRSHMRILRAEFRHLSEEEEDFQLLTRKGVFPYEYVDSIEKLHETRLPPRESFHSSLTGDTVADDDYAHATTVWNRFAIENLGQYCDLYLKTDVLLLADVFENFRDTCIRSYGLDPAHYFTLPGYTWDAMLLHTGIEFELLTDVDMCNIEVGHNMNVCVTRNNFIRKCHINLNPQASNCFTTNYNSKILSNCKYNNVLKLYKSVKMCSMYMEYKYNPLPRGEFRWVEDVSMLDVHAIPPDSPTGYILEVDLEYPRHLHDTHADLPFCPTREAPPDKRQEKLLATLCAKQRYVIIKGVQERWWGRTITFDDYARCLSESVEMTRQQSRIQSKLRRVYTIAETKLALSPYDDKRYIVPDSTSTLPWGHYAIPQ
;
A
#
# COMPACT_ATOMS: atom_id res chain seq x y z
N MET A 1 34.55 -11.34 20.97
CA MET A 1 34.73 -12.34 19.91
C MET A 1 34.98 -13.71 20.56
N ARG A 2 34.42 -14.81 20.04
CA ARG A 2 34.77 -16.19 20.45
C ARG A 2 36.00 -16.68 19.67
N ASP A 3 36.65 -17.74 20.08
CA ASP A 3 37.70 -18.38 19.28
C ASP A 3 37.13 -19.01 17.99
N LEU A 4 37.98 -19.26 17.00
CA LEU A 4 37.62 -19.98 15.76
C LEU A 4 37.80 -21.49 15.99
N ILE A 5 36.89 -22.29 15.43
CA ILE A 5 37.15 -23.73 15.21
C ILE A 5 38.01 -23.92 13.96
N PRO A 6 38.73 -25.06 13.79
CA PRO A 6 39.66 -25.27 12.67
C PRO A 6 39.05 -25.03 11.28
N GLU A 7 37.83 -25.51 11.06
CA GLU A 7 37.06 -25.31 9.81
C GLU A 7 36.86 -23.83 9.48
N GLN A 8 36.60 -22.98 10.48
CA GLN A 8 36.43 -21.54 10.30
C GLN A 8 37.78 -20.81 10.14
N CYS A 9 38.88 -21.37 10.65
CA CYS A 9 40.22 -20.89 10.33
C CYS A 9 40.59 -21.18 8.86
N GLU A 10 40.18 -22.32 8.32
CA GLU A 10 40.33 -22.67 6.90
C GLU A 10 39.44 -21.78 6.03
N GLU A 11 38.15 -21.63 6.35
CA GLU A 11 37.24 -20.71 5.66
C GLU A 11 37.78 -19.27 5.64
N LEU A 12 38.37 -18.80 6.75
CA LEU A 12 39.01 -17.48 6.79
C LEU A 12 40.26 -17.39 5.90
N ARG A 13 41.09 -18.45 5.80
CA ARG A 13 42.32 -18.43 4.99
C ARG A 13 42.09 -18.67 3.50
N ASP A 14 41.11 -19.48 3.15
CA ASP A 14 40.95 -20.04 1.80
C ASP A 14 39.61 -19.66 1.14
N GLY A 15 38.69 -19.04 1.90
CA GLY A 15 37.38 -18.58 1.41
C GLY A 15 37.49 -17.63 0.22
N ALA A 16 36.96 -18.05 -0.93
CA ALA A 16 37.12 -17.34 -2.20
C ALA A 16 36.34 -16.01 -2.31
N ARG A 17 35.32 -15.79 -1.47
CA ARG A 17 34.38 -14.67 -1.58
C ARG A 17 34.08 -14.04 -0.23
N CYS A 18 33.91 -12.71 -0.22
CA CYS A 18 33.48 -11.98 0.96
C CYS A 18 32.01 -12.27 1.28
N HIS A 19 31.70 -12.73 2.50
CA HIS A 19 30.32 -13.08 2.87
C HIS A 19 29.37 -11.87 2.94
N VAL A 20 29.90 -10.65 3.10
CA VAL A 20 29.10 -9.40 3.20
C VAL A 20 28.61 -8.93 1.83
N CYS A 21 29.52 -8.77 0.85
CA CYS A 21 29.18 -8.21 -0.46
C CYS A 21 29.10 -9.26 -1.57
N GLY A 22 29.37 -10.53 -1.26
CA GLY A 22 29.37 -11.65 -2.20
C GLY A 22 30.47 -11.60 -3.27
N LYS A 23 31.31 -10.56 -3.34
CA LYS A 23 32.38 -10.42 -4.36
C LYS A 23 33.60 -11.30 -4.02
N PRO A 24 34.35 -11.80 -5.02
CA PRO A 24 35.61 -12.53 -4.78
C PRO A 24 36.69 -11.61 -4.20
N PHE A 25 37.62 -12.18 -3.45
CA PHE A 25 38.82 -11.46 -2.98
C PHE A 25 39.83 -11.30 -4.12
N ALA A 26 40.29 -10.08 -4.37
CA ALA A 26 41.36 -9.77 -5.31
C ALA A 26 42.75 -9.88 -4.66
N ALA A 27 43.80 -9.95 -5.49
CA ALA A 27 45.17 -9.91 -5.04
C ALA A 27 45.49 -8.55 -4.40
N GLY A 28 45.68 -8.52 -3.08
CA GLY A 28 45.90 -7.30 -2.29
C GLY A 28 44.76 -6.95 -1.33
N ASP A 29 43.61 -7.63 -1.40
CA ASP A 29 42.51 -7.38 -0.45
C ASP A 29 42.86 -7.88 0.96
N THR A 30 42.80 -6.98 1.94
CA THR A 30 42.89 -7.35 3.36
C THR A 30 41.61 -8.07 3.77
N ARG A 31 41.70 -9.39 3.89
CA ARG A 31 40.63 -10.23 4.45
C ARG A 31 40.63 -10.18 5.98
N VAL A 32 39.45 -10.02 6.55
CA VAL A 32 39.22 -9.94 8.00
C VAL A 32 38.13 -10.91 8.44
N ARG A 33 38.11 -11.17 9.76
CA ARG A 33 37.17 -12.07 10.42
C ARG A 33 35.93 -11.30 10.89
N ASP A 34 34.82 -11.37 10.17
CA ASP A 34 33.56 -10.82 10.68
C ASP A 34 32.97 -11.71 11.78
N HIS A 35 32.29 -11.09 12.73
CA HIS A 35 31.62 -11.77 13.82
C HIS A 35 30.44 -10.96 14.35
N CYS A 36 29.41 -11.65 14.80
CA CYS A 36 28.28 -11.01 15.47
C CYS A 36 28.72 -10.40 16.80
N HIS A 37 28.56 -9.08 16.99
CA HIS A 37 28.98 -8.41 18.21
C HIS A 37 28.13 -8.81 19.43
N LEU A 38 26.88 -9.23 19.23
CA LEU A 38 25.99 -9.72 20.29
C LEU A 38 26.37 -11.12 20.81
N THR A 39 26.64 -12.08 19.91
CA THR A 39 26.88 -13.49 20.30
C THR A 39 28.35 -13.89 20.34
N GLY A 40 29.22 -13.07 19.73
CA GLY A 40 30.63 -13.33 19.51
C GLY A 40 30.94 -14.40 18.45
N ARG A 41 29.92 -14.99 17.79
CA ARG A 41 30.07 -16.05 16.79
C ARG A 41 30.62 -15.50 15.47
N TYR A 42 31.51 -16.26 14.84
CA TYR A 42 32.01 -16.01 13.48
C TYR A 42 30.87 -16.02 12.46
N ARG A 43 30.99 -15.22 11.41
CA ARG A 43 30.02 -15.16 10.28
C ARG A 43 30.62 -15.51 8.93
N GLY A 44 31.89 -15.19 8.71
CA GLY A 44 32.59 -15.50 7.46
C GLY A 44 33.79 -14.58 7.21
N PRO A 45 34.51 -14.81 6.11
CA PRO A 45 35.59 -13.94 5.64
C PRO A 45 35.01 -12.68 4.99
N ALA A 46 35.49 -11.51 5.37
CA ALA A 46 35.04 -10.23 4.79
C ALA A 46 36.21 -9.39 4.26
N HIS A 47 35.96 -8.50 3.29
CA HIS A 47 36.90 -7.41 3.00
C HIS A 47 36.97 -6.47 4.21
N SER A 48 38.14 -5.94 4.54
CA SER A 48 38.31 -4.97 5.64
C SER A 48 37.32 -3.80 5.55
N THR A 49 37.12 -3.24 4.36
CA THR A 49 36.14 -2.17 4.09
C THR A 49 34.69 -2.62 4.29
N CYS A 50 34.32 -3.80 3.78
CA CYS A 50 32.98 -4.37 3.99
C CYS A 50 32.69 -4.60 5.47
N ASN A 51 33.66 -5.11 6.23
CA ASN A 51 33.54 -5.35 7.67
C ASN A 51 33.40 -4.04 8.46
N LEU A 52 34.20 -3.01 8.14
CA LEU A 52 34.09 -1.69 8.78
C LEU A 52 32.76 -0.99 8.49
N ASN A 53 32.20 -1.21 7.30
CA ASN A 53 30.89 -0.67 6.90
C ASN A 53 29.70 -1.57 7.33
N TYR A 54 29.95 -2.78 7.84
CA TYR A 54 28.90 -3.70 8.25
C TYR A 54 28.20 -3.18 9.51
N LYS A 55 26.90 -2.90 9.40
CA LYS A 55 26.10 -2.41 10.52
C LYS A 55 25.36 -3.56 11.17
N ASP A 56 25.78 -3.93 12.38
CA ASP A 56 25.04 -4.88 13.21
C ASP A 56 23.66 -4.31 13.57
N SER A 57 22.61 -5.03 13.18
CA SER A 57 21.24 -4.73 13.57
C SER A 57 20.91 -5.39 14.90
N HIS A 58 20.74 -4.59 15.94
CA HIS A 58 20.23 -5.04 17.25
C HIS A 58 18.70 -4.91 17.35
N VAL A 59 18.01 -4.94 16.20
CA VAL A 59 16.56 -4.74 16.09
C VAL A 59 15.83 -6.08 16.12
N ILE A 60 14.92 -6.23 17.08
CA ILE A 60 13.92 -7.29 17.13
C ILE A 60 12.62 -6.74 16.54
N PRO A 61 12.13 -7.25 15.40
CA PRO A 61 10.89 -6.80 14.79
C PRO A 61 9.67 -7.39 15.53
N MET A 62 8.81 -6.52 16.03
CA MET A 62 7.52 -6.86 16.64
C MET A 62 6.42 -6.66 15.59
N ILE A 63 5.87 -7.76 15.07
CA ILE A 63 4.93 -7.72 13.94
C ILE A 63 3.49 -7.62 14.47
N PHE A 64 2.75 -6.60 14.01
CA PHE A 64 1.33 -6.44 14.31
C PHE A 64 0.54 -6.25 13.02
N HIS A 65 -0.63 -6.89 12.88
CA HIS A 65 -1.48 -6.71 11.71
C HIS A 65 -2.39 -5.48 11.86
N ASN A 66 -2.38 -4.59 10.87
CA ASN A 66 -3.09 -3.30 10.86
C ASN A 66 -2.74 -2.33 12.02
N PHE A 67 -1.57 -2.49 12.65
CA PHE A 67 -1.11 -1.74 13.82
C PHE A 67 -1.35 -0.22 13.81
N SER A 68 -1.25 0.43 12.64
CA SER A 68 -1.41 1.90 12.48
C SER A 68 -2.85 2.42 12.67
N GLY A 69 -3.71 1.65 13.32
CA GLY A 69 -5.06 1.98 13.77
C GLY A 69 -5.13 2.14 15.29
N CYS A 70 -6.12 1.51 15.93
CA CYS A 70 -6.39 1.64 17.37
C CYS A 70 -5.22 1.16 18.25
N ASP A 71 -4.67 -0.01 17.93
CA ASP A 71 -3.86 -0.79 18.89
C ASP A 71 -2.54 -0.11 19.25
N ALA A 72 -2.00 0.70 18.33
CA ALA A 72 -0.84 1.52 18.60
C ALA A 72 -1.02 2.49 19.78
N HIS A 73 -2.23 3.00 20.02
CA HIS A 73 -2.41 4.08 20.99
C HIS A 73 -2.17 3.64 22.43
N PHE A 74 -2.77 2.52 22.86
CA PHE A 74 -2.60 2.02 24.22
C PHE A 74 -1.22 1.39 24.42
N ILE A 75 -0.77 0.58 23.45
CA ILE A 75 0.55 -0.08 23.51
C ILE A 75 1.68 0.95 23.60
N ILE A 76 1.65 2.03 22.80
CA ILE A 76 2.71 3.06 22.83
C ILE A 76 2.72 3.81 24.17
N GLU A 77 1.56 4.10 24.77
CA GLU A 77 1.50 4.81 26.06
C GLU A 77 2.15 3.98 27.18
N ASP A 78 1.82 2.70 27.30
CA ASP A 78 2.43 1.82 28.31
C ASP A 78 3.90 1.50 28.00
N VAL A 79 4.24 1.18 26.75
CA VAL A 79 5.63 0.88 26.34
C VAL A 79 6.55 2.10 26.48
N ALA A 80 6.02 3.32 26.32
CA ALA A 80 6.78 4.54 26.57
C ALA A 80 7.01 4.81 28.05
N ASN A 81 5.98 4.65 28.90
CA ASN A 81 5.98 5.15 30.27
C ASN A 81 6.34 4.10 31.34
N VAL A 82 5.98 2.83 31.16
CA VAL A 82 6.16 1.77 32.17
C VAL A 82 7.54 1.13 32.10
N PHE A 83 8.10 1.01 30.89
CA PHE A 83 9.40 0.36 30.65
C PHE A 83 10.51 1.40 30.52
N GLU A 84 11.69 1.14 31.08
CA GLU A 84 12.83 2.05 30.93
C GLU A 84 13.37 2.11 29.48
N GLY A 85 13.94 3.26 29.11
CA GLY A 85 14.59 3.49 27.82
C GLY A 85 13.76 4.34 26.85
N SER A 86 14.42 4.93 25.85
CA SER A 86 13.82 5.91 24.94
C SER A 86 12.93 5.27 23.87
N VAL A 87 11.99 6.06 23.33
CA VAL A 87 11.12 5.66 22.21
C VAL A 87 11.42 6.55 21.00
N GLU A 88 11.66 5.92 19.86
CA GLU A 88 11.77 6.55 18.54
C GLU A 88 10.44 6.35 17.79
N LEU A 89 9.84 7.42 17.27
CA LEU A 89 8.56 7.40 16.54
C LEU A 89 8.77 7.76 15.07
N LEU A 90 8.11 7.04 14.16
CA LEU A 90 8.01 7.40 12.74
C LEU A 90 6.56 7.85 12.44
N PRO A 91 6.21 9.14 12.64
CA PRO A 91 4.85 9.63 12.47
C PRO A 91 4.43 9.70 10.99
N LEU A 92 3.16 9.41 10.74
CA LEU A 92 2.46 9.66 9.47
C LEU A 92 1.53 10.88 9.59
N THR A 93 0.87 11.03 10.74
CA THR A 93 0.09 12.22 11.11
C THR A 93 0.28 12.49 12.60
N LYS A 94 -0.36 13.54 13.15
CA LYS A 94 -0.40 13.79 14.61
C LYS A 94 -1.02 12.65 15.44
N GLU A 95 -1.74 11.74 14.79
CA GLU A 95 -2.48 10.64 15.44
C GLU A 95 -2.06 9.26 14.94
N ARG A 96 -1.29 9.14 13.86
CA ARG A 96 -0.96 7.83 13.25
C ARG A 96 0.54 7.70 13.06
N TYR A 97 1.07 6.54 13.44
CA TYR A 97 2.48 6.19 13.28
C TYR A 97 2.64 5.09 12.23
N ILE A 98 3.70 5.16 11.44
CA ILE A 98 4.11 4.09 10.52
C ILE A 98 4.69 2.93 11.33
N ALA A 99 5.54 3.27 12.30
CA ALA A 99 6.21 2.36 13.23
C ALA A 99 6.66 3.14 14.47
N PHE A 100 6.99 2.41 15.53
CA PHE A 100 7.74 2.95 16.68
C PHE A 100 8.80 1.94 17.13
N THR A 101 9.86 2.43 17.76
CA THR A 101 10.97 1.60 18.25
C THR A 101 11.25 1.94 19.72
N LYS A 102 11.17 0.93 20.60
CA LYS A 102 11.60 1.04 21.99
C LYS A 102 13.07 0.62 22.09
N ASN A 103 13.92 1.53 22.53
CA ASN A 103 15.29 1.23 22.92
C ASN A 103 15.27 0.66 24.34
N VAL A 104 15.74 -0.57 24.54
CA VAL A 104 15.71 -1.25 25.84
C VAL A 104 16.88 -0.75 26.70
N ALA A 105 16.58 -0.18 27.87
CA ALA A 105 17.61 0.27 28.81
C ALA A 105 18.55 -0.86 29.24
N ASN A 106 19.78 -0.51 29.66
CA ASN A 106 20.78 -1.43 30.22
C ASN A 106 21.20 -2.62 29.31
N THR A 107 20.82 -2.61 28.03
CA THR A 107 21.25 -3.60 27.01
C THR A 107 22.42 -3.11 26.13
N ALA A 108 23.05 -1.99 26.50
CA ALA A 108 24.19 -1.47 25.76
C ALA A 108 25.37 -2.44 25.80
N ASP A 109 26.08 -2.55 24.67
CA ASP A 109 27.30 -3.36 24.58
C ASP A 109 28.46 -2.80 25.42
N ARG A 110 29.56 -3.55 25.46
CA ARG A 110 30.77 -3.20 26.22
C ARG A 110 31.53 -1.99 25.66
N TYR A 111 31.10 -1.44 24.52
CA TYR A 111 31.70 -0.29 23.84
C TYR A 111 30.88 1.00 23.99
N GLY A 112 29.67 0.89 24.56
CA GLY A 112 28.91 2.01 25.14
C GLY A 112 27.85 2.61 24.22
N ALA A 113 26.66 2.81 24.78
CA ALA A 113 25.53 3.67 24.33
C ALA A 113 24.96 3.50 22.90
N ARG A 114 25.64 2.86 21.94
CA ARG A 114 25.24 2.83 20.52
C ARG A 114 24.57 1.52 20.07
N ALA A 115 24.74 0.45 20.83
CA ALA A 115 24.19 -0.88 20.53
C ALA A 115 23.30 -1.37 21.69
N CYS A 116 22.19 -0.67 21.95
CA CYS A 116 21.10 -1.22 22.75
C CYS A 116 20.19 -2.11 21.88
N VAL A 117 19.55 -3.09 22.51
CA VAL A 117 18.49 -3.88 21.85
C VAL A 117 17.31 -2.97 21.57
N LYS A 118 16.80 -3.03 20.34
CA LYS A 118 15.70 -2.21 19.85
C LYS A 118 14.49 -3.07 19.52
N LEU A 119 13.36 -2.90 20.21
CA LEU A 119 12.10 -3.53 19.85
C LEU A 119 11.38 -2.62 18.84
N ARG A 120 11.32 -3.02 17.57
CA ARG A 120 10.72 -2.21 16.50
C ARG A 120 9.37 -2.77 16.10
N PHE A 121 8.31 -2.02 16.37
CA PHE A 121 6.94 -2.40 16.07
C PHE A 121 6.60 -1.99 14.64
N ILE A 122 6.32 -2.97 13.78
CA ILE A 122 5.99 -2.77 12.36
C ILE A 122 4.64 -3.37 12.00
N ASN A 123 3.96 -2.72 11.05
CA ASN A 123 2.62 -3.08 10.62
C ASN A 123 2.66 -4.04 9.42
N SER A 124 2.31 -5.32 9.59
CA SER A 124 2.31 -6.29 8.47
C SER A 124 1.35 -5.90 7.34
N TYR A 125 0.30 -5.12 7.60
CA TYR A 125 -0.61 -4.60 6.57
C TYR A 125 0.08 -3.60 5.61
N LYS A 126 1.21 -3.00 6.02
CA LYS A 126 2.07 -2.19 5.14
C LYS A 126 2.97 -3.03 4.22
N PHE A 127 2.97 -4.35 4.41
CA PHE A 127 3.61 -5.33 3.55
C PHE A 127 2.60 -6.11 2.71
N LEU A 128 1.57 -6.62 3.38
CA LEU A 128 0.51 -7.44 2.80
C LEU A 128 -0.83 -6.74 3.02
N SER A 129 -1.23 -5.90 2.06
CA SER A 129 -2.38 -4.98 2.20
C SER A 129 -3.74 -5.66 1.98
N ALA A 130 -4.04 -6.70 2.75
CA ALA A 130 -5.31 -7.40 2.81
C ALA A 130 -5.54 -7.90 4.25
N SER A 131 -6.75 -8.35 4.58
CA SER A 131 -7.06 -8.90 5.92
C SER A 131 -6.24 -10.17 6.20
N LEU A 132 -5.95 -10.42 7.49
CA LEU A 132 -5.27 -11.65 7.93
C LEU A 132 -5.91 -12.91 7.38
N ASP A 133 -7.25 -13.02 7.45
CA ASP A 133 -8.01 -14.10 6.83
C ASP A 133 -7.65 -14.28 5.35
N LYS A 134 -7.60 -13.17 4.60
CA LYS A 134 -7.36 -13.25 3.17
C LYS A 134 -5.93 -13.67 2.83
N VAL A 135 -4.94 -13.23 3.60
CA VAL A 135 -3.54 -13.62 3.38
C VAL A 135 -3.26 -15.03 3.89
N ALA A 136 -3.90 -15.48 4.97
CA ALA A 136 -3.87 -16.86 5.42
C ALA A 136 -4.51 -17.81 4.38
N SER A 137 -5.60 -17.40 3.73
CA SER A 137 -6.26 -18.17 2.65
C SER A 137 -5.38 -18.42 1.41
N TYR A 138 -4.24 -17.75 1.29
CA TYR A 138 -3.26 -17.96 0.22
C TYR A 138 -2.10 -18.87 0.61
N LEU A 139 -1.94 -19.21 1.89
CA LEU A 139 -0.94 -20.17 2.33
C LEU A 139 -1.43 -21.59 2.05
N ASP A 140 -0.57 -22.41 1.45
CA ASP A 140 -0.77 -23.85 1.50
C ASP A 140 -0.52 -24.39 2.92
N ARG A 141 -1.29 -25.39 3.34
CA ARG A 141 -1.27 -25.95 4.70
C ARG A 141 0.09 -26.53 5.10
N SER A 142 0.92 -26.97 4.15
CA SER A 142 2.30 -27.43 4.41
C SER A 142 3.22 -26.29 4.90
N HIS A 143 2.88 -25.04 4.60
CA HIS A 143 3.64 -23.86 4.98
C HIS A 143 3.22 -23.27 6.35
N MET A 144 2.13 -23.74 6.95
CA MET A 144 1.67 -23.35 8.30
C MET A 144 2.46 -24.06 9.40
N ARG A 145 3.78 -23.82 9.44
CA ARG A 145 4.76 -24.55 10.24
C ARG A 145 4.69 -24.18 11.71
N ILE A 146 4.40 -22.92 12.04
CA ILE A 146 4.35 -22.39 13.41
C ILE A 146 3.06 -22.82 14.09
N LEU A 147 1.91 -22.66 13.42
CA LEU A 147 0.62 -23.17 13.86
C LEU A 147 0.70 -24.68 14.12
N ARG A 148 1.24 -25.45 13.18
CA ARG A 148 1.46 -26.91 13.32
C ARG A 148 2.45 -27.24 14.45
N ALA A 149 3.49 -26.44 14.65
CA ALA A 149 4.46 -26.66 15.71
C ALA A 149 3.90 -26.41 17.12
N GLU A 150 2.83 -25.63 17.26
CA GLU A 150 2.09 -25.42 18.50
C GLU A 150 1.02 -26.50 18.72
N PHE A 151 0.26 -26.83 17.66
CA PHE A 151 -0.84 -27.80 17.71
C PHE A 151 -0.44 -29.24 17.30
N ARG A 152 0.81 -29.67 17.56
CA ARG A 152 1.33 -31.01 17.19
C ARG A 152 0.57 -32.21 17.76
N HIS A 153 -0.30 -31.97 18.73
CA HIS A 153 -1.14 -32.98 19.36
C HIS A 153 -2.42 -33.29 18.56
N LEU A 154 -2.79 -32.41 17.63
CA LEU A 154 -3.84 -32.64 16.62
C LEU A 154 -3.17 -33.28 15.39
N SER A 155 -3.82 -34.26 14.76
CA SER A 155 -3.28 -34.84 13.53
C SER A 155 -3.56 -33.95 12.31
N GLU A 156 -2.76 -34.08 11.24
CA GLU A 156 -2.92 -33.27 10.03
C GLU A 156 -4.14 -33.68 9.19
N GLU A 157 -4.60 -34.92 9.38
CA GLU A 157 -5.77 -35.50 8.72
C GLU A 157 -7.08 -35.20 9.50
N GLU A 158 -6.98 -34.80 10.78
CA GLU A 158 -8.11 -34.38 11.60
C GLU A 158 -8.73 -33.07 11.10
N GLU A 159 -10.06 -33.03 11.10
CA GLU A 159 -10.85 -31.82 10.88
C GLU A 159 -10.46 -30.70 11.86
N ASP A 160 -10.01 -31.06 13.06
CA ASP A 160 -9.71 -30.13 14.16
C ASP A 160 -8.55 -29.18 13.82
N PHE A 161 -7.44 -29.68 13.24
CA PHE A 161 -6.38 -28.77 12.77
C PHE A 161 -6.89 -27.85 11.65
N GLN A 162 -7.74 -28.35 10.76
CA GLN A 162 -8.27 -27.57 9.62
C GLN A 162 -9.12 -26.39 10.09
N LEU A 163 -9.87 -26.54 11.20
CA LEU A 163 -10.61 -25.45 11.81
C LEU A 163 -9.71 -24.27 12.21
N LEU A 164 -8.47 -24.53 12.62
CA LEU A 164 -7.50 -23.50 13.05
C LEU A 164 -6.74 -22.84 11.88
N THR A 165 -6.89 -23.34 10.65
CA THR A 165 -6.16 -22.81 9.46
C THR A 165 -6.81 -21.56 8.84
N ARG A 166 -8.06 -21.26 9.19
CA ARG A 166 -8.79 -20.06 8.77
C ARG A 166 -8.90 -19.08 9.93
N LYS A 167 -9.20 -17.80 9.63
CA LYS A 167 -9.48 -16.84 10.69
C LYS A 167 -10.81 -17.20 11.38
N GLY A 168 -10.79 -17.21 12.72
CA GLY A 168 -12.00 -17.36 13.54
C GLY A 168 -12.84 -16.08 13.57
N VAL A 169 -14.01 -16.12 14.22
CA VAL A 169 -14.87 -14.96 14.45
C VAL A 169 -15.08 -14.73 15.94
N PHE A 170 -15.19 -13.47 16.37
CA PHE A 170 -15.27 -13.12 17.78
C PHE A 170 -16.30 -12.00 18.01
N PRO A 171 -17.13 -12.06 19.06
CA PRO A 171 -18.20 -11.09 19.29
C PRO A 171 -17.66 -9.87 20.06
N TYR A 172 -16.86 -9.03 19.38
CA TYR A 172 -16.13 -7.91 20.00
C TYR A 172 -17.01 -6.93 20.79
N GLU A 173 -18.22 -6.63 20.30
CA GLU A 173 -19.14 -5.69 20.97
C GLU A 173 -19.89 -6.34 22.13
N TYR A 174 -19.99 -7.67 22.15
CA TYR A 174 -20.60 -8.40 23.25
C TYR A 174 -19.69 -8.45 24.46
N VAL A 175 -18.39 -8.68 24.27
CA VAL A 175 -17.40 -8.84 25.35
C VAL A 175 -16.92 -7.48 25.86
N ASP A 176 -17.79 -6.81 26.59
CA ASP A 176 -17.55 -5.48 27.21
C ASP A 176 -17.06 -5.55 28.67
N SER A 177 -17.03 -6.75 29.28
CA SER A 177 -16.67 -6.96 30.69
C SER A 177 -15.94 -8.29 30.91
N ILE A 178 -15.20 -8.40 32.02
CA ILE A 178 -14.46 -9.62 32.38
C ILE A 178 -15.43 -10.75 32.77
N GLU A 179 -16.56 -10.41 33.39
CA GLU A 179 -17.58 -11.36 33.82
C GLU A 179 -18.14 -12.17 32.64
N LYS A 180 -18.26 -11.56 31.45
CA LYS A 180 -18.70 -12.25 30.24
C LYS A 180 -17.73 -13.33 29.76
N LEU A 181 -16.43 -13.24 30.09
CA LEU A 181 -15.47 -14.31 29.81
C LEU A 181 -15.77 -15.59 30.60
N HIS A 182 -16.52 -15.50 31.70
CA HIS A 182 -16.95 -16.66 32.47
C HIS A 182 -18.27 -17.29 31.96
N GLU A 183 -18.89 -16.75 30.90
CA GLU A 183 -20.09 -17.34 30.31
C GLU A 183 -19.78 -18.69 29.66
N THR A 184 -20.52 -19.72 30.06
CA THR A 184 -20.32 -21.12 29.65
C THR A 184 -21.06 -21.52 28.38
N ARG A 185 -21.40 -20.54 27.54
CA ARG A 185 -22.10 -20.73 26.26
C ARG A 185 -21.54 -19.79 25.21
N LEU A 186 -21.54 -20.24 23.95
CA LEU A 186 -21.32 -19.33 22.83
C LEU A 186 -22.49 -18.33 22.76
N PRO A 187 -22.25 -17.00 22.68
CA PRO A 187 -23.31 -16.01 22.48
C PRO A 187 -24.08 -16.27 21.18
N PRO A 188 -25.37 -15.89 21.10
CA PRO A 188 -26.16 -16.07 19.89
C PRO A 188 -25.61 -15.24 18.72
N ARG A 189 -25.94 -15.60 17.48
CA ARG A 189 -25.36 -14.98 16.27
C ARG A 189 -25.52 -13.47 16.24
N GLU A 190 -26.65 -12.97 16.71
CA GLU A 190 -26.98 -11.54 16.80
C GLU A 190 -25.99 -10.75 17.67
N SER A 191 -25.33 -11.40 18.63
CA SER A 191 -24.28 -10.80 19.48
C SER A 191 -22.93 -10.67 18.77
N PHE A 192 -22.77 -11.21 17.56
CA PHE A 192 -21.60 -11.02 16.69
C PHE A 192 -21.80 -9.84 15.70
N HIS A 193 -22.70 -8.91 16.01
CA HIS A 193 -22.81 -7.63 15.31
C HIS A 193 -21.50 -6.83 15.38
N SER A 194 -21.18 -6.09 14.31
CA SER A 194 -20.10 -5.10 14.33
C SER A 194 -20.54 -3.77 13.74
N SER A 195 -20.44 -2.70 14.53
CA SER A 195 -20.67 -1.31 14.11
C SER A 195 -19.66 -0.80 13.06
N LEU A 196 -18.58 -1.56 12.80
CA LEU A 196 -17.64 -1.28 11.72
C LEU A 196 -18.19 -1.66 10.34
N THR A 197 -18.94 -2.78 10.26
CA THR A 197 -19.61 -3.24 9.04
C THR A 197 -21.06 -2.79 8.96
N GLY A 198 -21.72 -2.60 10.12
CA GLY A 198 -23.17 -2.41 10.23
C GLY A 198 -23.97 -3.69 10.11
N ASP A 199 -23.28 -4.84 10.12
CA ASP A 199 -23.83 -6.17 9.83
C ASP A 199 -23.44 -7.18 10.92
N THR A 200 -24.26 -8.22 11.04
CA THR A 200 -23.97 -9.42 11.83
C THR A 200 -23.09 -10.40 11.04
N VAL A 201 -22.30 -11.22 11.75
CA VAL A 201 -21.52 -12.31 11.15
C VAL A 201 -22.35 -13.24 10.25
N ALA A 202 -21.72 -13.76 9.19
CA ALA A 202 -22.36 -14.67 8.23
C ALA A 202 -22.71 -16.03 8.87
N ASP A 203 -23.73 -16.69 8.32
CA ASP A 203 -24.23 -17.99 8.77
C ASP A 203 -23.12 -19.06 8.81
N ASP A 204 -22.32 -19.17 7.75
CA ASP A 204 -21.19 -20.12 7.65
C ASP A 204 -20.08 -19.85 8.69
N ASP A 205 -19.87 -18.58 9.02
CA ASP A 205 -18.84 -18.14 9.98
C ASP A 205 -19.28 -18.40 11.42
N TYR A 206 -20.57 -18.21 11.73
CA TYR A 206 -21.16 -18.58 13.03
C TYR A 206 -21.26 -20.11 13.20
N ALA A 207 -21.58 -20.84 12.12
CA ALA A 207 -21.51 -22.30 12.10
C ALA A 207 -20.08 -22.78 12.40
N HIS A 208 -19.07 -22.16 11.79
CA HIS A 208 -17.67 -22.44 12.09
C HIS A 208 -17.29 -22.15 13.56
N ALA A 209 -17.71 -21.02 14.13
CA ALA A 209 -17.51 -20.71 15.56
C ALA A 209 -18.15 -21.77 16.47
N THR A 210 -19.35 -22.21 16.14
CA THR A 210 -20.08 -23.28 16.84
C THR A 210 -19.34 -24.61 16.74
N THR A 211 -18.78 -24.95 15.57
CA THR A 211 -17.95 -26.15 15.39
C THR A 211 -16.67 -26.08 16.23
N VAL A 212 -15.97 -24.95 16.25
CA VAL A 212 -14.77 -24.74 17.08
C VAL A 212 -15.10 -24.89 18.57
N TRP A 213 -16.15 -24.23 19.05
CA TRP A 213 -16.59 -24.33 20.45
C TRP A 213 -16.81 -25.78 20.89
N ASN A 214 -17.52 -26.56 20.06
CA ASN A 214 -17.85 -27.95 20.38
C ASN A 214 -16.66 -28.91 20.20
N ARG A 215 -15.88 -28.78 19.12
CA ARG A 215 -14.75 -29.68 18.83
C ARG A 215 -13.61 -29.54 19.84
N PHE A 216 -13.31 -28.30 20.26
CA PHE A 216 -12.27 -28.02 21.25
C PHE A 216 -12.77 -28.08 22.71
N ALA A 217 -13.99 -28.58 22.93
CA ALA A 217 -14.61 -28.75 24.25
C ALA A 217 -14.54 -27.48 25.14
N ILE A 218 -14.84 -26.33 24.54
CA ILE A 218 -14.67 -25.02 25.18
C ILE A 218 -15.71 -24.81 26.28
N GLU A 219 -15.24 -24.58 27.50
CA GLU A 219 -16.08 -24.48 28.69
C GLU A 219 -16.62 -23.07 28.92
N ASN A 220 -15.92 -22.04 28.44
CA ASN A 220 -16.28 -20.63 28.64
C ASN A 220 -15.70 -19.69 27.56
N LEU A 221 -16.28 -18.49 27.49
CA LEU A 221 -15.92 -17.48 26.48
C LEU A 221 -14.48 -16.94 26.64
N GLY A 222 -13.88 -17.05 27.81
CA GLY A 222 -12.46 -16.78 28.06
C GLY A 222 -11.55 -17.75 27.32
N GLN A 223 -11.78 -19.06 27.46
CA GLN A 223 -11.07 -20.09 26.70
C GLN A 223 -11.27 -19.92 25.18
N TYR A 224 -12.46 -19.50 24.73
CA TYR A 224 -12.70 -19.14 23.32
C TYR A 224 -11.84 -17.94 22.88
N CYS A 225 -11.75 -16.90 23.70
CA CYS A 225 -10.92 -15.72 23.46
C CYS A 225 -9.43 -16.08 23.37
N ASP A 226 -8.93 -16.92 24.28
CA ASP A 226 -7.53 -17.37 24.28
C ASP A 226 -7.21 -18.17 23.01
N LEU A 227 -8.06 -19.11 22.60
CA LEU A 227 -7.87 -19.87 21.34
C LEU A 227 -7.95 -18.96 20.11
N TYR A 228 -8.90 -18.01 20.11
CA TYR A 228 -9.07 -17.03 19.04
C TYR A 228 -7.81 -16.16 18.88
N LEU A 229 -7.33 -15.53 19.96
CA LEU A 229 -6.14 -14.68 19.93
C LEU A 229 -4.89 -15.48 19.57
N LYS A 230 -4.74 -16.68 20.12
CA LYS A 230 -3.61 -17.57 19.84
C LYS A 230 -3.55 -17.98 18.37
N THR A 231 -4.68 -18.35 17.77
CA THR A 231 -4.72 -18.70 16.33
C THR A 231 -4.46 -17.48 15.44
N ASP A 232 -5.02 -16.31 15.73
CA ASP A 232 -4.78 -15.08 14.98
C ASP A 232 -3.27 -14.70 14.98
N VAL A 233 -2.59 -14.83 16.12
CA VAL A 233 -1.14 -14.57 16.24
C VAL A 233 -0.30 -15.62 15.50
N LEU A 234 -0.62 -16.91 15.62
CA LEU A 234 0.11 -17.99 14.94
C LEU A 234 -0.05 -17.94 13.42
N LEU A 235 -1.27 -17.66 12.93
CA LEU A 235 -1.53 -17.43 11.51
C LEU A 235 -0.77 -16.22 10.98
N LEU A 236 -0.72 -15.11 11.73
CA LEU A 236 0.09 -13.95 11.34
C LEU A 236 1.59 -14.29 11.28
N ALA A 237 2.10 -15.08 12.23
CA ALA A 237 3.48 -15.52 12.24
C ALA A 237 3.80 -16.39 11.01
N ASP A 238 2.98 -17.41 10.70
CA ASP A 238 3.16 -18.24 9.51
C ASP A 238 3.08 -17.43 8.21
N VAL A 239 2.12 -16.50 8.09
CA VAL A 239 2.02 -15.60 6.92
C VAL A 239 3.27 -14.74 6.76
N PHE A 240 3.78 -14.14 7.84
CA PHE A 240 4.90 -13.22 7.75
C PHE A 240 6.24 -13.93 7.57
N GLU A 241 6.47 -15.09 8.21
CA GLU A 241 7.68 -15.88 7.99
C GLU A 241 7.74 -16.46 6.56
N ASN A 242 6.63 -16.96 6.01
CA ASN A 242 6.60 -17.41 4.60
C ASN A 242 6.85 -16.27 3.61
N PHE A 243 6.37 -15.06 3.93
CA PHE A 243 6.69 -13.86 3.16
C PHE A 243 8.18 -13.51 3.25
N ARG A 244 8.78 -13.52 4.46
CA ARG A 244 10.22 -13.31 4.67
C ARG A 244 11.07 -14.34 3.92
N ASP A 245 10.81 -15.63 4.08
CA ASP A 245 11.51 -16.72 3.38
C ASP A 245 11.47 -16.52 1.86
N THR A 246 10.33 -16.11 1.32
CA THR A 246 10.17 -15.86 -0.12
C THR A 246 10.96 -14.62 -0.56
N CYS A 247 10.88 -13.52 0.18
CA CYS A 247 11.67 -12.32 -0.08
C CYS A 247 13.19 -12.57 -0.02
N ILE A 248 13.68 -13.25 1.01
CA ILE A 248 15.10 -13.58 1.20
C ILE A 248 15.59 -14.47 0.05
N ARG A 249 14.84 -15.52 -0.32
CA ARG A 249 15.19 -16.42 -1.44
C ARG A 249 15.20 -15.70 -2.80
N SER A 250 14.27 -14.76 -3.03
CA SER A 250 14.12 -14.10 -4.33
C SER A 250 15.01 -12.88 -4.52
N TYR A 251 15.34 -12.15 -3.45
CA TYR A 251 16.00 -10.83 -3.53
C TYR A 251 17.20 -10.68 -2.58
N GLY A 252 17.46 -11.63 -1.68
CA GLY A 252 18.55 -11.53 -0.70
C GLY A 252 18.31 -10.56 0.45
N LEU A 253 17.10 -10.00 0.58
CA LEU A 253 16.72 -9.03 1.60
C LEU A 253 15.61 -9.56 2.51
N ASP A 254 15.71 -9.28 3.81
CA ASP A 254 14.68 -9.61 4.80
C ASP A 254 13.71 -8.42 4.98
N PRO A 255 12.42 -8.55 4.64
CA PRO A 255 11.45 -7.46 4.77
C PRO A 255 11.19 -7.07 6.24
N ALA A 256 11.55 -7.90 7.23
CA ALA A 256 11.41 -7.56 8.65
C ALA A 256 12.38 -6.45 9.12
N HIS A 257 13.40 -6.09 8.33
CA HIS A 257 14.25 -4.94 8.61
C HIS A 257 13.68 -3.61 8.08
N TYR A 258 12.60 -3.66 7.30
CA TYR A 258 11.95 -2.51 6.68
C TYR A 258 10.71 -2.05 7.47
N PHE A 259 10.18 -0.88 7.12
CA PHE A 259 8.92 -0.37 7.69
C PHE A 259 7.69 -0.63 6.82
N THR A 260 7.87 -0.77 5.49
CA THR A 260 6.79 -0.91 4.51
C THR A 260 7.29 -1.65 3.25
N LEU A 261 6.38 -2.22 2.44
CA LEU A 261 6.74 -2.87 1.17
C LEU A 261 7.44 -1.92 0.18
N PRO A 262 7.00 -0.67 -0.06
CA PRO A 262 7.67 0.23 -1.01
C PRO A 262 9.16 0.43 -0.73
N GLY A 263 9.53 0.63 0.54
CA GLY A 263 10.95 0.75 0.94
C GLY A 263 11.74 -0.54 0.73
N TYR A 264 11.15 -1.70 1.06
CA TYR A 264 11.75 -2.99 0.76
C TYR A 264 11.94 -3.20 -0.76
N THR A 265 10.93 -2.87 -1.59
CA THR A 265 11.01 -3.06 -3.04
C THR A 265 11.98 -2.10 -3.71
N TRP A 266 12.20 -0.91 -3.14
CA TRP A 266 13.20 0.04 -3.59
C TRP A 266 14.61 -0.52 -3.42
N ASP A 267 14.96 -0.95 -2.21
CA ASP A 267 16.26 -1.57 -1.93
C ASP A 267 16.45 -2.89 -2.70
N ALA A 268 15.40 -3.70 -2.85
CA ALA A 268 15.44 -4.91 -3.67
C ALA A 268 15.70 -4.59 -5.15
N MET A 269 15.17 -3.48 -5.67
CA MET A 269 15.48 -3.01 -7.02
C MET A 269 16.93 -2.55 -7.14
N LEU A 270 17.43 -1.76 -6.18
CA LEU A 270 18.83 -1.28 -6.16
C LEU A 270 19.81 -2.46 -6.13
N LEU A 271 19.59 -3.42 -5.22
CA LEU A 271 20.44 -4.60 -5.09
C LEU A 271 20.41 -5.49 -6.34
N HIS A 272 19.25 -5.66 -6.97
CA HIS A 272 19.09 -6.50 -8.15
C HIS A 272 19.66 -5.87 -9.42
N THR A 273 19.56 -4.55 -9.58
CA THR A 273 20.03 -3.84 -10.77
C THR A 273 21.48 -3.37 -10.66
N GLY A 274 21.99 -3.14 -9.45
CA GLY A 274 23.29 -2.51 -9.22
C GLY A 274 23.35 -1.05 -9.66
N ILE A 275 22.20 -0.39 -9.90
CA ILE A 275 22.15 1.02 -10.29
C ILE A 275 22.38 1.89 -9.06
N GLU A 276 23.33 2.82 -9.19
CA GLU A 276 23.54 3.91 -8.26
C GLU A 276 22.77 5.15 -8.73
N PHE A 277 22.01 5.77 -7.83
CA PHE A 277 21.37 7.06 -8.04
C PHE A 277 22.20 8.17 -7.39
N GLU A 278 22.38 9.28 -8.09
CA GLU A 278 22.86 10.52 -7.49
C GLU A 278 21.83 11.06 -6.50
N LEU A 279 22.31 11.48 -5.33
CA LEU A 279 21.47 12.19 -4.35
C LEU A 279 21.40 13.66 -4.74
N LEU A 280 20.19 14.17 -4.98
CA LEU A 280 19.97 15.62 -5.09
C LEU A 280 20.41 16.32 -3.78
N THR A 281 21.43 17.16 -3.89
CA THR A 281 21.94 17.98 -2.77
C THR A 281 21.36 19.40 -2.78
N ASP A 282 20.79 19.82 -3.91
CA ASP A 282 20.11 21.11 -4.08
C ASP A 282 18.64 21.00 -3.65
N VAL A 283 18.24 21.89 -2.74
CA VAL A 283 16.89 21.94 -2.15
C VAL A 283 15.84 22.36 -3.18
N ASP A 284 16.19 23.20 -4.15
CA ASP A 284 15.26 23.71 -5.15
C ASP A 284 15.04 22.67 -6.25
N MET A 285 16.07 21.89 -6.62
CA MET A 285 15.89 20.68 -7.44
C MET A 285 14.96 19.66 -6.76
N CYS A 286 15.15 19.40 -5.46
CA CYS A 286 14.28 18.52 -4.67
C CYS A 286 12.83 19.02 -4.65
N ASN A 287 12.62 20.33 -4.47
CA ASN A 287 11.29 20.95 -4.44
C ASN A 287 10.57 20.80 -5.79
N ILE A 288 11.28 20.92 -6.92
CA ILE A 288 10.72 20.75 -8.26
C ILE A 288 10.28 19.28 -8.48
N GLU A 289 11.13 18.30 -8.17
CA GLU A 289 10.77 16.88 -8.33
C GLU A 289 9.60 16.47 -7.40
N VAL A 290 9.63 16.88 -6.13
CA VAL A 290 8.61 16.47 -5.15
C VAL A 290 7.30 17.23 -5.33
N GLY A 291 7.35 18.52 -5.69
CA GLY A 291 6.18 19.40 -5.76
C GLY A 291 5.24 19.13 -6.93
N HIS A 292 5.76 18.66 -8.07
CA HIS A 292 5.03 18.64 -9.35
C HIS A 292 4.62 17.25 -9.87
N ASN A 293 4.87 16.19 -9.10
CA ASN A 293 4.46 14.81 -9.43
C ASN A 293 2.93 14.59 -9.31
N MET A 294 2.17 15.24 -10.20
CA MET A 294 0.72 15.30 -10.20
C MET A 294 0.10 14.12 -10.99
N ASN A 295 -0.16 13.02 -10.29
CA ASN A 295 -0.92 11.89 -10.83
C ASN A 295 -2.29 12.32 -11.41
N VAL A 296 -2.44 12.22 -12.73
CA VAL A 296 -3.66 12.63 -13.42
C VAL A 296 -4.78 11.60 -13.28
N CYS A 297 -5.84 11.95 -12.56
CA CYS A 297 -7.08 11.17 -12.50
C CYS A 297 -8.28 12.02 -12.94
N VAL A 298 -8.59 11.95 -14.24
CA VAL A 298 -9.74 12.62 -14.89
C VAL A 298 -10.71 11.55 -15.39
N THR A 299 -11.92 11.53 -14.83
CA THR A 299 -12.98 10.60 -15.22
C THR A 299 -13.64 11.07 -16.52
N ARG A 300 -13.68 10.22 -17.55
CA ARG A 300 -14.31 10.52 -18.84
C ARG A 300 -15.84 10.42 -18.77
N ASN A 301 -16.51 11.50 -18.36
CA ASN A 301 -17.98 11.55 -18.27
C ASN A 301 -18.68 11.65 -19.65
N ASN A 302 -18.00 12.14 -20.69
CA ASN A 302 -18.60 12.44 -22.00
C ASN A 302 -19.09 11.22 -22.82
N PHE A 303 -18.55 10.01 -22.61
CA PHE A 303 -18.86 8.88 -23.49
C PHE A 303 -20.24 8.23 -23.19
N ILE A 304 -20.70 8.28 -21.93
CA ILE A 304 -21.91 7.57 -21.49
C ILE A 304 -23.18 8.37 -21.77
N ARG A 305 -23.15 9.70 -21.65
CA ARG A 305 -24.33 10.56 -21.94
C ARG A 305 -24.76 10.48 -23.42
N LYS A 306 -23.83 10.33 -24.38
CA LYS A 306 -24.16 10.07 -25.80
C LYS A 306 -24.90 8.74 -26.01
N CYS A 307 -24.63 7.70 -25.21
CA CYS A 307 -25.30 6.41 -25.34
C CYS A 307 -26.74 6.41 -24.80
N HIS A 308 -27.12 7.36 -23.94
CA HIS A 308 -28.48 7.42 -23.37
C HIS A 308 -29.49 8.17 -24.26
N ILE A 309 -29.08 9.17 -25.04
CA ILE A 309 -30.00 9.91 -25.93
C ILE A 309 -30.38 9.09 -27.17
N ASN A 310 -29.49 8.23 -27.68
CA ASN A 310 -29.83 7.27 -28.76
C ASN A 310 -30.81 6.16 -28.32
N LEU A 311 -31.34 6.21 -27.09
CA LEU A 311 -32.27 5.24 -26.50
C LEU A 311 -33.58 5.86 -25.97
N ASN A 312 -33.96 7.09 -26.38
CA ASN A 312 -35.32 7.60 -26.17
C ASN A 312 -35.93 8.17 -27.46
N PRO A 313 -37.25 8.04 -27.67
CA PRO A 313 -37.74 7.65 -28.99
C PRO A 313 -38.75 8.65 -29.55
N GLN A 314 -38.33 9.43 -30.55
CA GLN A 314 -39.27 10.07 -31.49
C GLN A 314 -39.58 9.16 -32.69
N ALA A 315 -39.74 7.87 -32.39
CA ALA A 315 -40.41 6.89 -33.24
C ALA A 315 -41.65 6.37 -32.49
N SER A 316 -42.55 7.29 -32.16
CA SER A 316 -43.85 6.98 -31.57
C SER A 316 -44.75 6.29 -32.60
N ASN A 317 -44.59 4.96 -32.72
CA ASN A 317 -45.63 3.96 -32.99
C ASN A 317 -45.01 2.57 -33.23
N CYS A 318 -45.00 1.73 -32.20
CA CYS A 318 -45.30 0.28 -32.26
C CYS A 318 -44.97 -0.38 -30.91
N PHE A 319 -46.01 -0.62 -30.09
CA PHE A 319 -45.92 -1.61 -29.02
C PHE A 319 -45.88 -3.01 -29.67
N THR A 320 -44.69 -3.62 -29.80
CA THR A 320 -44.57 -5.07 -30.01
C THR A 320 -43.40 -5.69 -29.25
N THR A 321 -43.74 -6.76 -28.55
CA THR A 321 -42.90 -7.70 -27.82
C THR A 321 -41.74 -8.28 -28.64
N ASN A 322 -40.50 -7.86 -28.35
CA ASN A 322 -39.32 -8.74 -28.20
C ASN A 322 -38.05 -7.94 -27.84
N TYR A 323 -37.73 -7.81 -26.54
CA TYR A 323 -36.43 -7.28 -26.11
C TYR A 323 -35.37 -8.39 -26.21
N ASN A 324 -34.65 -8.42 -27.33
CA ASN A 324 -33.76 -9.53 -27.69
C ASN A 324 -32.44 -9.45 -26.90
N SER A 325 -32.34 -10.21 -25.80
CA SER A 325 -31.22 -10.22 -24.84
C SER A 325 -29.85 -10.70 -25.37
N LYS A 326 -29.73 -10.91 -26.69
CA LYS A 326 -28.58 -11.55 -27.35
C LYS A 326 -27.47 -10.61 -27.84
N ILE A 327 -27.70 -9.29 -27.89
CA ILE A 327 -26.65 -8.33 -28.33
C ILE A 327 -25.74 -7.93 -27.16
N LEU A 328 -26.25 -7.87 -25.92
CA LEU A 328 -25.47 -7.49 -24.74
C LEU A 328 -24.66 -8.63 -24.12
N SER A 329 -25.00 -9.90 -24.39
CA SER A 329 -24.33 -11.07 -23.78
C SER A 329 -22.90 -11.32 -24.26
N ASN A 330 -22.48 -10.75 -25.40
CA ASN A 330 -21.13 -10.94 -25.94
C ASN A 330 -20.07 -10.01 -25.33
N CYS A 331 -20.46 -8.94 -24.63
CA CYS A 331 -19.52 -8.11 -23.88
C CYS A 331 -19.21 -8.73 -22.52
N LYS A 332 -18.24 -9.65 -22.48
CA LYS A 332 -17.65 -10.24 -21.25
C LYS A 332 -16.84 -9.23 -20.41
N TYR A 333 -17.41 -8.07 -20.13
CA TYR A 333 -16.75 -6.91 -19.51
C TYR A 333 -16.27 -7.22 -18.08
N ASN A 334 -17.06 -7.96 -17.29
CA ASN A 334 -16.81 -8.16 -15.86
C ASN A 334 -15.64 -9.10 -15.52
N ASN A 335 -15.31 -10.07 -16.38
CA ASN A 335 -14.19 -11.00 -16.13
C ASN A 335 -12.90 -10.60 -16.85
N VAL A 336 -12.99 -10.00 -18.05
CA VAL A 336 -11.80 -9.45 -18.72
C VAL A 336 -11.19 -8.35 -17.87
N LEU A 337 -11.98 -7.38 -17.37
CA LEU A 337 -11.43 -6.33 -16.51
C LEU A 337 -10.80 -6.85 -15.21
N LYS A 338 -11.22 -7.99 -14.65
CA LYS A 338 -10.59 -8.55 -13.43
C LYS A 338 -9.18 -9.10 -13.72
N LEU A 339 -9.01 -9.92 -14.75
CA LEU A 339 -7.67 -10.43 -15.14
C LEU A 339 -6.77 -9.32 -15.71
N TYR A 340 -7.33 -8.43 -16.54
CA TYR A 340 -6.58 -7.32 -17.12
C TYR A 340 -6.10 -6.34 -16.04
N LYS A 341 -6.82 -6.19 -14.91
CA LYS A 341 -6.39 -5.34 -13.79
C LYS A 341 -5.21 -5.91 -12.98
N SER A 342 -5.13 -7.22 -12.76
CA SER A 342 -3.99 -7.81 -12.02
C SER A 342 -2.73 -7.87 -12.88
N VAL A 343 -2.85 -8.32 -14.14
CA VAL A 343 -1.71 -8.42 -15.06
C VAL A 343 -1.18 -7.03 -15.46
N LYS A 344 -2.07 -6.04 -15.67
CA LYS A 344 -1.69 -4.73 -16.22
C LYS A 344 -1.30 -3.68 -15.17
N MET A 345 -1.62 -3.87 -13.89
CA MET A 345 -1.05 -3.02 -12.83
C MET A 345 0.44 -3.33 -12.62
N CYS A 346 0.83 -4.60 -12.73
CA CYS A 346 2.24 -4.96 -12.90
C CYS A 346 2.78 -4.40 -14.23
N SER A 347 2.03 -4.53 -15.35
CA SER A 347 2.56 -4.09 -16.65
C SER A 347 2.77 -2.58 -16.78
N MET A 348 2.02 -1.70 -16.09
CA MET A 348 2.22 -0.25 -16.19
C MET A 348 3.55 0.21 -15.58
N TYR A 349 3.89 -0.28 -14.38
CA TYR A 349 5.21 -0.07 -13.80
C TYR A 349 6.30 -0.84 -14.59
N MET A 350 5.94 -1.92 -15.30
CA MET A 350 6.85 -2.60 -16.22
C MET A 350 7.00 -1.88 -17.57
N GLU A 351 6.11 -0.98 -17.99
CA GLU A 351 6.25 -0.16 -19.20
C GLU A 351 7.19 1.02 -18.94
N TYR A 352 7.10 1.64 -17.76
CA TYR A 352 8.16 2.54 -17.25
C TYR A 352 9.55 1.89 -17.21
N LYS A 353 9.61 0.56 -17.06
CA LYS A 353 10.83 -0.26 -17.06
C LYS A 353 11.51 -0.39 -18.43
N TYR A 354 10.88 0.08 -19.51
CA TYR A 354 11.47 0.16 -20.85
C TYR A 354 11.85 1.59 -21.29
N ASN A 355 11.52 2.61 -20.51
CA ASN A 355 11.93 4.00 -20.76
C ASN A 355 13.11 4.37 -19.85
N PRO A 356 14.10 5.14 -20.33
CA PRO A 356 15.19 5.61 -19.49
C PRO A 356 14.66 6.57 -18.42
N LEU A 357 15.05 6.33 -17.16
CA LEU A 357 14.81 7.24 -16.05
C LEU A 357 16.09 8.02 -15.71
N PRO A 358 16.00 9.28 -15.26
CA PRO A 358 17.16 10.02 -14.76
C PRO A 358 17.74 9.29 -13.55
N ARG A 359 19.07 9.13 -13.54
CA ARG A 359 19.82 8.46 -12.46
C ARG A 359 20.89 9.34 -11.81
N GLY A 360 21.21 10.48 -12.42
CA GLY A 360 22.27 11.38 -11.99
C GLY A 360 22.73 12.30 -13.12
N GLU A 361 23.81 13.03 -12.85
CA GLU A 361 24.28 14.20 -13.60
C GLU A 361 23.27 15.37 -13.54
N PHE A 362 22.60 15.51 -12.38
CA PHE A 362 21.63 16.57 -12.14
C PHE A 362 22.32 17.93 -12.05
N ARG A 363 21.92 18.87 -12.91
CA ARG A 363 22.49 20.22 -12.98
C ARG A 363 21.48 21.23 -13.50
N TRP A 364 21.59 22.46 -13.03
CA TRP A 364 20.90 23.60 -13.63
C TRP A 364 21.46 23.89 -15.03
N VAL A 365 20.58 24.31 -15.94
CA VAL A 365 20.98 24.83 -17.26
C VAL A 365 21.16 26.34 -17.12
N GLU A 366 22.41 26.81 -17.20
CA GLU A 366 22.75 28.23 -16.98
C GLU A 366 22.26 29.14 -18.12
N ASP A 367 22.28 28.66 -19.37
CA ASP A 367 21.80 29.39 -20.55
C ASP A 367 20.71 28.60 -21.28
N VAL A 368 19.47 29.01 -21.08
CA VAL A 368 18.27 28.44 -21.72
C VAL A 368 18.09 28.98 -23.15
N SER A 369 18.75 30.07 -23.54
CA SER A 369 18.55 30.73 -24.84
C SER A 369 19.02 29.88 -26.03
N MET A 370 19.95 28.95 -25.80
CA MET A 370 20.43 27.99 -26.80
C MET A 370 19.65 26.66 -26.82
N LEU A 371 18.69 26.45 -25.91
CA LEU A 371 17.97 25.20 -25.78
C LEU A 371 16.72 25.16 -26.68
N ASP A 372 16.85 24.63 -27.90
CA ASP A 372 15.67 24.26 -28.69
C ASP A 372 15.00 23.02 -28.09
N VAL A 373 14.01 23.28 -27.23
CA VAL A 373 13.19 22.24 -26.60
C VAL A 373 12.53 21.33 -27.64
N HIS A 374 12.13 21.84 -28.81
CA HIS A 374 11.39 21.05 -29.80
C HIS A 374 12.29 20.02 -30.50
N ALA A 375 13.57 20.34 -30.71
CA ALA A 375 14.55 19.43 -31.31
C ALA A 375 14.93 18.22 -30.44
N ILE A 376 14.67 18.25 -29.13
CA ILE A 376 15.03 17.17 -28.19
C ILE A 376 14.22 15.89 -28.49
N PRO A 377 14.87 14.76 -28.85
CA PRO A 377 14.20 13.47 -29.09
C PRO A 377 13.56 12.89 -27.82
N PRO A 378 12.47 12.11 -27.92
CA PRO A 378 11.87 11.43 -26.76
C PRO A 378 12.79 10.42 -26.05
N ASP A 379 13.76 9.87 -26.79
CA ASP A 379 14.75 8.87 -26.37
C ASP A 379 16.15 9.48 -26.13
N SER A 380 16.22 10.81 -25.95
CA SER A 380 17.44 11.54 -25.62
C SER A 380 18.14 10.95 -24.39
N PRO A 381 19.48 10.78 -24.40
CA PRO A 381 20.24 10.34 -23.22
C PRO A 381 20.20 11.35 -22.06
N THR A 382 19.83 12.61 -22.36
CA THR A 382 19.62 13.68 -21.38
C THR A 382 18.14 14.06 -21.37
N GLY A 383 17.48 13.87 -20.23
CA GLY A 383 16.13 14.38 -19.96
C GLY A 383 16.16 15.83 -19.45
N TYR A 384 15.02 16.53 -19.58
CA TYR A 384 14.91 17.93 -19.15
C TYR A 384 13.63 18.14 -18.34
N ILE A 385 13.78 18.81 -17.19
CA ILE A 385 12.67 19.38 -16.42
C ILE A 385 12.65 20.88 -16.72
N LEU A 386 11.51 21.40 -17.18
CA LEU A 386 11.39 22.76 -17.68
C LEU A 386 10.23 23.46 -16.97
N GLU A 387 10.49 24.63 -16.37
CA GLU A 387 9.44 25.55 -15.94
C GLU A 387 9.08 26.47 -17.11
N VAL A 388 7.84 26.39 -17.61
CA VAL A 388 7.42 27.10 -18.84
C VAL A 388 6.04 27.73 -18.70
N ASP A 389 5.84 28.84 -19.41
CA ASP A 389 4.50 29.36 -19.65
C ASP A 389 3.86 28.59 -20.82
N LEU A 390 2.63 28.11 -20.63
CA LEU A 390 1.88 27.32 -21.60
C LEU A 390 0.65 28.12 -22.07
N GLU A 391 0.66 28.55 -23.33
CA GLU A 391 -0.58 28.94 -24.00
C GLU A 391 -1.37 27.68 -24.40
N TYR A 392 -2.70 27.75 -24.35
CA TYR A 392 -3.59 26.75 -24.93
C TYR A 392 -4.28 27.34 -26.17
N PRO A 393 -3.80 27.05 -27.40
CA PRO A 393 -4.38 27.62 -28.61
C PRO A 393 -5.84 27.20 -28.81
N ARG A 394 -6.71 28.17 -29.15
CA ARG A 394 -8.16 27.95 -29.37
C ARG A 394 -8.48 26.80 -30.33
N HIS A 395 -7.64 26.59 -31.36
CA HIS A 395 -7.85 25.52 -32.35
C HIS A 395 -7.69 24.10 -31.78
N LEU A 396 -7.07 23.94 -30.61
CA LEU A 396 -6.95 22.64 -29.91
C LEU A 396 -8.12 22.37 -28.96
N HIS A 397 -9.00 23.35 -28.73
CA HIS A 397 -10.00 23.26 -27.65
C HIS A 397 -10.97 22.09 -27.88
N ASP A 398 -11.50 21.93 -29.08
CA ASP A 398 -12.40 20.81 -29.41
C ASP A 398 -11.67 19.46 -29.38
N THR A 399 -10.48 19.38 -29.96
CA THR A 399 -9.68 18.14 -30.05
C THR A 399 -9.24 17.65 -28.68
N HIS A 400 -8.94 18.56 -27.75
CA HIS A 400 -8.50 18.25 -26.40
C HIS A 400 -9.63 18.35 -25.36
N ALA A 401 -10.88 18.67 -25.75
CA ALA A 401 -12.01 18.86 -24.84
C ALA A 401 -12.26 17.66 -23.90
N ASP A 402 -11.98 16.44 -24.35
CA ASP A 402 -12.18 15.22 -23.56
C ASP A 402 -11.12 15.00 -22.48
N LEU A 403 -9.88 15.45 -22.72
CA LEU A 403 -8.75 15.28 -21.79
C LEU A 403 -7.69 16.37 -22.04
N PRO A 404 -7.90 17.60 -21.54
CA PRO A 404 -6.89 18.65 -21.60
C PRO A 404 -5.59 18.21 -20.91
N PHE A 405 -4.48 18.67 -21.46
CA PHE A 405 -3.14 18.34 -20.96
C PHE A 405 -2.72 19.30 -19.85
N CYS A 406 -1.67 18.93 -19.12
CA CYS A 406 -1.05 19.76 -18.08
C CYS A 406 -2.05 20.20 -16.97
N PRO A 407 -2.76 19.29 -16.30
CA PRO A 407 -3.77 19.65 -15.33
C PRO A 407 -3.16 20.39 -14.12
N THR A 408 -3.91 21.34 -13.57
CA THR A 408 -3.49 22.15 -12.42
C THR A 408 -4.30 21.81 -11.17
N ARG A 409 -3.77 22.16 -9.99
CA ARG A 409 -4.48 22.00 -8.72
C ARG A 409 -5.07 23.34 -8.31
N GLU A 410 -6.33 23.55 -8.64
CA GLU A 410 -7.04 24.83 -8.53
C GLU A 410 -8.47 24.59 -8.00
N ALA A 411 -9.10 25.61 -7.41
CA ALA A 411 -10.52 25.53 -7.11
C ALA A 411 -11.34 25.78 -8.40
N PRO A 412 -12.39 24.98 -8.69
CA PRO A 412 -13.31 25.31 -9.77
C PRO A 412 -13.95 26.70 -9.56
N PRO A 413 -14.42 27.36 -10.64
CA PRO A 413 -15.25 28.56 -10.53
C PRO A 413 -16.39 28.37 -9.52
N ASP A 414 -16.62 29.42 -8.73
CA ASP A 414 -17.60 29.47 -7.63
C ASP A 414 -17.41 28.44 -6.49
N LYS A 415 -16.27 27.74 -6.43
CA LYS A 415 -15.90 26.82 -5.35
C LYS A 415 -14.67 27.31 -4.58
N ARG A 416 -14.56 26.86 -3.32
CA ARG A 416 -13.40 27.15 -2.44
C ARG A 416 -12.46 25.96 -2.26
N GLN A 417 -12.84 24.78 -2.74
CA GLN A 417 -12.06 23.56 -2.56
C GLN A 417 -11.22 23.28 -3.81
N GLU A 418 -9.90 23.25 -3.64
CA GLU A 418 -8.98 22.83 -4.69
C GLU A 418 -9.26 21.40 -5.16
N LYS A 419 -9.17 21.21 -6.48
CA LYS A 419 -9.28 19.93 -7.17
C LYS A 419 -8.21 19.85 -8.25
N LEU A 420 -7.87 18.64 -8.67
CA LEU A 420 -7.11 18.46 -9.90
C LEU A 420 -8.03 18.71 -11.10
N LEU A 421 -7.76 19.78 -11.86
CA LEU A 421 -8.54 20.26 -12.99
C LEU A 421 -7.74 20.15 -14.29
N ALA A 422 -8.35 19.54 -15.31
CA ALA A 422 -7.84 19.57 -16.68
C ALA A 422 -8.52 20.74 -17.40
N THR A 423 -7.85 21.89 -17.45
CA THR A 423 -8.39 23.15 -18.02
C THR A 423 -7.68 23.52 -19.32
N LEU A 424 -8.42 24.15 -20.24
CA LEU A 424 -7.90 24.77 -21.46
C LEU A 424 -7.42 26.21 -21.23
N CYS A 425 -7.27 26.64 -19.97
CA CYS A 425 -6.68 27.93 -19.64
C CYS A 425 -5.17 27.91 -19.95
N ALA A 426 -4.63 29.06 -20.32
CA ALA A 426 -3.18 29.28 -20.29
C ALA A 426 -2.65 29.09 -18.85
N LYS A 427 -1.38 28.69 -18.72
CA LYS A 427 -0.74 28.35 -17.45
C LYS A 427 0.60 29.06 -17.38
N GLN A 428 0.93 29.59 -16.21
CA GLN A 428 2.21 30.25 -15.97
C GLN A 428 3.10 29.36 -15.10
N ARG A 429 4.40 29.37 -15.37
CA ARG A 429 5.42 28.64 -14.60
C ARG A 429 5.06 27.17 -14.37
N TYR A 430 4.53 26.51 -15.40
CA TYR A 430 4.13 25.12 -15.33
C TYR A 430 5.35 24.22 -15.54
N VAL A 431 5.60 23.30 -14.60
CA VAL A 431 6.71 22.34 -14.70
C VAL A 431 6.31 21.18 -15.61
N ILE A 432 7.05 21.00 -16.71
CA ILE A 432 6.95 19.83 -17.60
C ILE A 432 8.23 19.00 -17.54
N ILE A 433 8.08 17.68 -17.67
CA ILE A 433 9.20 16.75 -17.86
C ILE A 433 9.16 16.29 -19.31
N LYS A 434 10.25 16.49 -20.07
CA LYS A 434 10.37 16.03 -21.46
C LYS A 434 11.34 14.84 -21.54
N GLY A 435 10.91 13.78 -22.23
CA GLY A 435 11.64 12.51 -22.37
C GLY A 435 11.00 11.30 -21.69
N VAL A 436 9.81 11.46 -21.09
CA VAL A 436 9.08 10.37 -20.42
C VAL A 436 7.63 10.34 -20.92
N GLN A 437 7.15 9.17 -21.37
CA GLN A 437 5.73 8.97 -21.71
C GLN A 437 4.94 8.48 -20.50
N GLU A 438 3.72 9.01 -20.33
CA GLU A 438 2.77 8.61 -19.30
C GLU A 438 1.36 8.39 -19.85
N ARG A 439 0.61 7.44 -19.27
CA ARG A 439 -0.80 7.66 -18.85
C ARG A 439 -1.44 6.55 -18.00
N TRP A 440 -2.27 7.00 -17.04
CA TRP A 440 -3.08 6.23 -16.07
C TRP A 440 -4.60 6.54 -16.27
N TRP A 441 -5.63 6.17 -15.48
CA TRP A 441 -5.84 5.48 -14.18
C TRP A 441 -7.24 4.75 -14.22
N GLY A 442 -7.80 4.22 -13.11
CA GLY A 442 -9.21 3.76 -13.06
C GLY A 442 -9.75 3.20 -11.72
N ARG A 443 -11.02 2.75 -11.71
CA ARG A 443 -11.89 2.30 -10.57
C ARG A 443 -12.56 3.47 -9.78
N THR A 444 -13.63 3.33 -8.98
CA THR A 444 -14.30 2.16 -8.35
C THR A 444 -15.83 2.36 -8.22
N ILE A 445 -16.55 2.37 -9.34
CA ILE A 445 -18.01 2.59 -9.41
C ILE A 445 -18.62 1.53 -10.34
N THR A 446 -19.84 1.03 -10.06
CA THR A 446 -20.58 0.17 -10.99
C THR A 446 -21.30 1.01 -12.04
N PHE A 447 -21.52 0.46 -13.24
CA PHE A 447 -22.23 1.19 -14.29
C PHE A 447 -23.66 1.56 -13.85
N ASP A 448 -24.33 0.69 -13.11
CA ASP A 448 -25.71 0.86 -12.68
C ASP A 448 -25.85 1.92 -11.57
N ASP A 449 -24.88 1.98 -10.63
CA ASP A 449 -24.83 3.09 -9.64
C ASP A 449 -24.65 4.45 -10.34
N TYR A 450 -23.81 4.51 -11.38
CA TYR A 450 -23.57 5.73 -12.16
C TYR A 450 -24.79 6.11 -13.01
N ALA A 451 -25.42 5.14 -13.67
CA ALA A 451 -26.61 5.37 -14.49
C ALA A 451 -27.76 5.95 -13.64
N ARG A 452 -28.05 5.35 -12.48
CA ARG A 452 -29.09 5.81 -11.54
C ARG A 452 -28.81 7.22 -11.03
N CYS A 453 -27.59 7.49 -10.56
CA CYS A 453 -27.17 8.82 -10.09
C CYS A 453 -27.41 9.91 -11.16
N LEU A 454 -27.09 9.60 -12.42
CA LEU A 454 -27.27 10.51 -13.55
C LEU A 454 -28.72 10.66 -14.02
N SER A 455 -29.52 9.58 -14.03
CA SER A 455 -30.91 9.61 -14.51
C SER A 455 -31.87 10.24 -13.51
N GLU A 456 -31.64 10.03 -12.21
CA GLU A 456 -32.50 10.53 -11.12
C GLU A 456 -32.01 11.89 -10.59
N SER A 457 -30.83 12.37 -11.03
CA SER A 457 -30.15 13.55 -10.49
C SER A 457 -29.94 13.52 -8.97
N VAL A 458 -29.71 12.32 -8.41
CA VAL A 458 -29.51 12.10 -6.98
C VAL A 458 -28.03 11.99 -6.67
N GLU A 459 -27.54 12.81 -5.75
CA GLU A 459 -26.23 12.64 -5.14
C GLU A 459 -26.19 11.36 -4.30
N MET A 460 -25.45 10.35 -4.76
CA MET A 460 -25.25 9.15 -3.95
C MET A 460 -24.18 9.44 -2.92
N THR A 461 -24.61 9.53 -1.67
CA THR A 461 -23.70 9.47 -0.53
C THR A 461 -23.50 8.03 -0.06
N ARG A 462 -22.34 7.76 0.53
CA ARG A 462 -22.05 6.52 1.26
C ARG A 462 -21.66 6.89 2.67
N GLN A 463 -22.27 6.22 3.64
CA GLN A 463 -21.75 6.20 4.99
C GLN A 463 -20.44 5.41 4.96
N GLN A 464 -19.37 6.01 5.50
CA GLN A 464 -18.13 5.33 5.80
C GLN A 464 -17.86 5.47 7.30
N SER A 465 -17.80 4.35 8.01
CA SER A 465 -17.33 4.33 9.40
C SER A 465 -15.83 4.57 9.41
N ARG A 466 -15.42 5.71 9.97
CA ARG A 466 -14.01 6.05 10.20
C ARG A 466 -13.73 6.06 11.68
N ILE A 467 -12.66 5.39 12.07
CA ILE A 467 -12.08 5.54 13.41
C ILE A 467 -11.31 6.87 13.46
N GLN A 468 -11.62 7.70 14.45
CA GLN A 468 -10.97 8.98 14.70
C GLN A 468 -10.65 9.13 16.18
N SER A 469 -9.45 9.63 16.50
CA SER A 469 -9.10 10.01 17.87
C SER A 469 -9.43 11.48 18.10
N LYS A 470 -9.90 11.83 19.30
CA LYS A 470 -9.95 13.22 19.78
C LYS A 470 -9.59 13.23 21.25
N LEU A 471 -8.58 14.02 21.62
CA LEU A 471 -8.06 14.09 22.99
C LEU A 471 -7.73 12.70 23.59
N ARG A 472 -7.06 11.84 22.81
CA ARG A 472 -6.70 10.45 23.15
C ARG A 472 -7.88 9.48 23.38
N ARG A 473 -9.13 9.90 23.19
CA ARG A 473 -10.28 9.01 23.13
C ARG A 473 -10.57 8.62 21.68
N VAL A 474 -10.76 7.32 21.45
CA VAL A 474 -11.08 6.75 20.13
C VAL A 474 -12.60 6.73 19.96
N TYR A 475 -13.06 7.18 18.79
CA TYR A 475 -14.47 7.20 18.42
C TYR A 475 -14.63 6.58 17.02
N THR A 476 -15.60 5.69 16.85
CA THR A 476 -16.11 5.33 15.53
C THR A 476 -17.08 6.42 15.09
N ILE A 477 -16.75 7.14 14.03
CA ILE A 477 -17.58 8.21 13.47
C ILE A 477 -18.11 7.72 12.12
N ALA A 478 -19.43 7.64 12.00
CA ALA A 478 -20.09 7.48 10.70
C ALA A 478 -20.01 8.82 9.93
N GLU A 479 -19.19 8.87 8.89
CA GLU A 479 -19.07 10.04 8.01
C GLU A 479 -19.82 9.77 6.70
N THR A 480 -20.82 10.59 6.40
CA THR A 480 -21.52 10.54 5.11
C THR A 480 -20.68 11.28 4.06
N LYS A 481 -20.04 10.54 3.14
CA LYS A 481 -19.32 11.13 2.00
C LYS A 481 -20.11 11.06 0.71
N LEU A 482 -19.98 12.10 -0.10
CA LEU A 482 -20.41 12.11 -1.50
C LEU A 482 -19.57 11.09 -2.30
N ALA A 483 -20.22 10.05 -2.83
CA ALA A 483 -19.58 8.96 -3.57
C ALA A 483 -19.81 9.08 -5.09
N LEU A 484 -21.00 9.53 -5.48
CA LEU A 484 -21.31 10.00 -6.84
C LEU A 484 -22.14 11.28 -6.76
N SER A 485 -21.88 12.20 -7.67
CA SER A 485 -22.73 13.37 -7.92
C SER A 485 -23.06 13.41 -9.41
N PRO A 486 -24.30 13.78 -9.81
CA PRO A 486 -24.62 14.06 -11.20
C PRO A 486 -23.98 15.38 -11.68
N TYR A 487 -23.45 16.19 -10.75
CA TYR A 487 -22.84 17.48 -11.01
C TYR A 487 -21.31 17.33 -11.15
N ASP A 488 -20.82 17.33 -12.39
CA ASP A 488 -19.39 17.37 -12.68
C ASP A 488 -18.84 18.79 -12.48
N ASP A 489 -18.42 19.12 -11.26
CA ASP A 489 -17.89 20.45 -10.94
C ASP A 489 -16.43 20.67 -11.38
N LYS A 490 -15.79 19.66 -11.97
CA LYS A 490 -14.47 19.83 -12.61
C LYS A 490 -14.56 20.33 -14.05
N ARG A 491 -15.76 20.43 -14.61
CA ARG A 491 -16.05 20.85 -15.98
C ARG A 491 -17.25 21.81 -15.98
N TYR A 492 -17.39 22.61 -17.02
CA TYR A 492 -18.60 23.38 -17.29
C TYR A 492 -19.67 22.46 -17.89
N ILE A 493 -20.86 22.42 -17.27
CA ILE A 493 -22.02 21.74 -17.85
C ILE A 493 -22.69 22.72 -18.81
N VAL A 494 -22.82 22.35 -20.08
CA VAL A 494 -23.47 23.22 -21.07
C VAL A 494 -24.99 23.24 -20.78
N PRO A 495 -25.62 24.43 -20.63
CA PRO A 495 -27.06 24.53 -20.40
C PRO A 495 -27.88 23.78 -21.46
N ASP A 496 -28.98 23.19 -21.02
CA ASP A 496 -29.92 22.40 -21.84
C ASP A 496 -29.27 21.28 -22.68
N SER A 497 -28.08 20.83 -22.29
CA SER A 497 -27.27 19.87 -23.04
C SER A 497 -26.71 18.75 -22.15
N THR A 498 -26.46 17.62 -22.80
CA THR A 498 -25.69 16.52 -22.20
C THR A 498 -24.18 16.76 -22.20
N SER A 499 -23.67 17.71 -22.99
CA SER A 499 -22.23 17.93 -23.13
C SER A 499 -21.61 18.66 -21.94
N THR A 500 -20.36 18.31 -21.61
CA THR A 500 -19.55 19.10 -20.68
C THR A 500 -18.29 19.61 -21.38
N LEU A 501 -17.86 20.82 -21.06
CA LEU A 501 -16.65 21.44 -21.59
C LEU A 501 -15.64 21.62 -20.46
N PRO A 502 -14.34 21.44 -20.69
CA PRO A 502 -13.34 21.79 -19.68
C PRO A 502 -13.31 23.30 -19.48
N TRP A 503 -13.07 23.76 -18.25
CA TRP A 503 -12.93 25.19 -17.96
C TRP A 503 -11.85 25.83 -18.85
N GLY A 504 -12.14 27.01 -19.40
CA GLY A 504 -11.33 27.68 -20.44
C GLY A 504 -11.71 27.37 -21.90
N HIS A 505 -12.67 26.47 -22.17
CA HIS A 505 -13.16 26.27 -23.54
C HIS A 505 -13.80 27.55 -24.10
N TYR A 506 -13.59 27.86 -25.38
CA TYR A 506 -14.02 29.14 -25.98
C TYR A 506 -15.54 29.30 -26.10
N ALA A 507 -16.28 28.21 -25.88
CA ALA A 507 -17.74 28.12 -25.96
C ALA A 507 -18.40 28.21 -24.57
N ILE A 508 -17.61 28.38 -23.51
CA ILE A 508 -18.11 28.73 -22.18
C ILE A 508 -18.29 30.27 -22.17
N PRO A 509 -19.47 30.79 -21.81
CA PRO A 509 -19.66 32.22 -21.58
C PRO A 509 -18.68 32.74 -20.51
N GLN A 510 -18.07 33.90 -20.76
CA GLN A 510 -17.20 34.59 -19.79
C GLN A 510 -18.02 35.41 -18.78
#